data_AF-B5CVM7-F1
#
_entry.id   AF-B5CVM7-F1
#
_cell.length_a   1.000
_cell.length_b   1.000
_cell.length_c   1.000
_cell.angle_alpha   90.00
_cell.angle_beta   90.00
_cell.angle_gamma   90.00
#
_symmetry.space_group_name_H-M   'P 1'
#
loop_
_entity.id
_entity.type
_entity.pdbx_description
1 polymer ?
#
loop_
_entity_poly.entity_id
_entity_poly.type
_entity_poly.pdbx_seq_one_letter_code
_entity_poly.pdbx_strand_id
1 'polypeptide(L)'
;MKKVLFSAALFFTACAVSAQESVVKEAKSAKSDPVKAAQIIEPALTDPSTANDPETWKLAGDFQKSIYDDENMKLYLPGGQADTAKLYNSLAKMFEYYTKCDEVEQAKVKSGELKKPKLRKKLAKALVTVRPQLTNAGSDAYNAGNYANALKFFGLYVDAPQNPLFADEDAVKNDTLTPLIANYAALAANSLKDNAAVIKYATIGKEHKEEGYRSLMCLAEAYGKGETPDSAKWLTTIQEGVEKFPSQEYFIGNLMDYYIQKGKIDEGLAQMDAVLAKNSTPYFMYVKGVLQYEKKDYEGAIATFNQIIAEGKDFVAEAYSKIGDCSFFPAQEIVEENSKLSMDDPKYAANEAKIKELYEKALPFYEKAKEAKPDNRQLWGQYLLNIYWKLDKEKYNALEKELGY
;
A
#
# COMPACT_ATOMS: atom_id res chain seq x y z
N MET A 1 -6.15 -18.18 66.89
CA MET A 1 -6.02 -17.11 65.86
C MET A 1 -6.06 -17.59 64.40
N LYS A 2 -5.87 -18.88 64.07
CA LYS A 2 -5.96 -19.38 62.67
C LYS A 2 -7.38 -19.49 62.07
N LYS A 3 -8.46 -19.39 62.85
CA LYS A 3 -9.85 -19.41 62.35
C LYS A 3 -10.43 -18.03 62.01
N VAL A 4 -9.79 -16.94 62.45
CA VAL A 4 -10.30 -15.55 62.23
C VAL A 4 -9.75 -14.96 60.92
N LEU A 5 -8.56 -15.39 60.49
CA LEU A 5 -7.94 -14.93 59.24
C LEU A 5 -8.67 -15.43 57.98
N PHE A 6 -9.27 -16.63 58.01
CA PHE A 6 -10.07 -17.14 56.89
C PHE A 6 -11.40 -16.41 56.72
N SER A 7 -12.01 -15.94 57.81
CA SER A 7 -13.25 -15.16 57.74
C SER A 7 -13.00 -13.72 57.25
N ALA A 8 -11.89 -13.10 57.67
CA ALA A 8 -11.55 -11.74 57.22
C ALA A 8 -11.18 -11.67 55.72
N ALA A 9 -10.49 -12.70 55.19
CA ALA A 9 -10.20 -12.81 53.77
C ALA A 9 -11.48 -13.00 52.92
N LEU A 10 -12.46 -13.76 53.41
CA LEU A 10 -13.78 -13.95 52.78
C LEU A 10 -14.62 -12.66 52.77
N PHE A 11 -14.56 -11.86 53.83
CA PHE A 11 -15.23 -10.56 53.90
C PHE A 11 -14.61 -9.51 52.95
N PHE A 12 -13.28 -9.50 52.77
CA PHE A 12 -12.64 -8.58 51.81
C PHE A 12 -12.95 -8.92 50.35
N THR A 13 -13.05 -10.21 49.99
CA THR A 13 -13.50 -10.62 48.65
C THR A 13 -14.99 -10.34 48.42
N ALA A 14 -15.84 -10.50 49.42
CA ALA A 14 -17.28 -10.23 49.29
C ALA A 14 -17.60 -8.71 49.19
N CYS A 15 -16.83 -7.86 49.87
CA CYS A 15 -16.98 -6.39 49.76
C CYS A 15 -16.47 -5.81 48.43
N ALA A 16 -15.48 -6.45 47.79
CA ALA A 16 -15.02 -6.04 46.46
C ALA A 16 -16.05 -6.38 45.36
N VAL A 17 -16.66 -7.56 45.44
CA VAL A 17 -17.70 -8.02 44.48
C VAL A 17 -18.95 -7.13 44.52
N SER A 18 -19.36 -6.64 45.69
CA SER A 18 -20.55 -5.78 45.81
C SER A 18 -20.32 -4.33 45.36
N ALA A 19 -19.06 -3.86 45.36
CA ALA A 19 -18.73 -2.49 44.98
C ALA A 19 -18.94 -2.23 43.49
N GLN A 20 -18.46 -3.11 42.61
CA GLN A 20 -18.57 -2.87 41.16
C GLN A 20 -19.98 -3.10 40.62
N GLU A 21 -20.76 -4.02 41.21
CA GLU A 21 -22.20 -4.12 40.90
C GLU A 21 -22.97 -2.82 41.23
N SER A 22 -22.55 -2.11 42.29
CA SER A 22 -23.13 -0.81 42.64
C SER A 22 -22.77 0.27 41.62
N VAL A 23 -21.54 0.25 41.09
CA VAL A 23 -21.09 1.13 40.01
C VAL A 23 -21.92 0.93 38.75
N VAL A 24 -22.23 -0.32 38.37
CA VAL A 24 -23.11 -0.60 37.22
C VAL A 24 -24.52 -0.01 37.43
N LYS A 25 -25.08 -0.13 38.64
CA LYS A 25 -26.39 0.44 38.99
C LYS A 25 -26.37 1.97 38.98
N GLU A 26 -25.29 2.57 39.47
CA GLU A 26 -25.09 4.02 39.45
C GLU A 26 -25.01 4.55 38.02
N ALA A 27 -24.19 3.91 37.16
CA ALA A 27 -24.08 4.28 35.75
C ALA A 27 -25.43 4.18 35.04
N LYS A 28 -26.18 3.10 35.28
CA LYS A 28 -27.54 2.91 34.74
C LYS A 28 -28.51 4.02 35.16
N SER A 29 -28.39 4.49 36.40
CA SER A 29 -29.21 5.58 36.94
C SER A 29 -28.83 6.93 36.34
N ALA A 30 -27.56 7.11 35.96
CA ALA A 30 -27.04 8.30 35.30
C ALA A 30 -27.33 8.38 33.80
N LYS A 31 -28.07 7.44 33.20
CA LYS A 31 -28.28 7.32 31.73
C LYS A 31 -28.82 8.57 31.01
N SER A 32 -29.43 9.51 31.73
CA SER A 32 -29.87 10.80 31.18
C SER A 32 -28.71 11.71 30.80
N ASP A 33 -27.53 11.48 31.37
CA ASP A 33 -26.26 12.07 30.98
C ASP A 33 -25.33 10.93 30.53
N PRO A 34 -25.35 10.57 29.24
CA PRO A 34 -24.64 9.40 28.74
C PRO A 34 -23.12 9.55 28.85
N VAL A 35 -22.58 10.77 28.86
CA VAL A 35 -21.14 11.03 29.05
C VAL A 35 -20.75 10.68 30.49
N LYS A 36 -21.51 11.17 31.47
CA LYS A 36 -21.28 10.83 32.88
C LYS A 36 -21.49 9.33 33.14
N ALA A 37 -22.55 8.75 32.58
CA ALA A 37 -22.82 7.32 32.73
C ALA A 37 -21.70 6.45 32.15
N ALA A 38 -21.16 6.84 30.99
CA ALA A 38 -20.01 6.18 30.38
C ALA A 38 -18.75 6.25 31.24
N GLN A 39 -18.50 7.36 31.93
CA GLN A 39 -17.37 7.49 32.86
C GLN A 39 -17.54 6.62 34.11
N ILE A 40 -18.76 6.59 34.67
CA ILE A 40 -19.04 5.81 35.88
C ILE A 40 -18.84 4.32 35.61
N ILE A 41 -19.25 3.80 34.45
CA ILE A 41 -19.19 2.35 34.18
C ILE A 41 -17.77 1.81 33.90
N GLU A 42 -16.78 2.65 33.57
CA GLU A 42 -15.46 2.19 33.12
C GLU A 42 -14.76 1.22 34.09
N PRO A 43 -14.73 1.46 35.42
CA PRO A 43 -14.11 0.53 36.37
C PRO A 43 -14.74 -0.87 36.36
N ALA A 44 -16.06 -0.95 36.15
CA ALA A 44 -16.80 -2.20 36.12
C ALA A 44 -16.51 -3.05 34.87
N LEU A 45 -15.88 -2.48 33.83
CA LEU A 45 -15.51 -3.21 32.61
C LEU A 45 -14.25 -4.07 32.79
N THR A 46 -13.49 -3.86 33.86
CA THR A 46 -12.26 -4.63 34.15
C THR A 46 -12.36 -5.53 35.37
N ASP A 47 -13.35 -5.31 36.24
CA ASP A 47 -13.56 -6.15 37.42
C ASP A 47 -14.20 -7.50 37.04
N PRO A 48 -13.64 -8.65 37.45
CA PRO A 48 -14.17 -9.96 37.10
C PRO A 48 -15.63 -10.22 37.49
N SER A 49 -16.14 -9.55 38.53
CA SER A 49 -17.54 -9.71 38.99
C SER A 49 -18.55 -9.11 38.01
N THR A 50 -18.16 -8.06 37.28
CA THR A 50 -19.04 -7.32 36.36
C THR A 50 -18.64 -7.46 34.90
N ALA A 51 -17.35 -7.65 34.61
CA ALA A 51 -16.83 -7.84 33.26
C ALA A 51 -17.24 -9.20 32.65
N ASN A 52 -17.59 -10.18 33.49
CA ASN A 52 -18.17 -11.44 33.05
C ASN A 52 -19.70 -11.36 32.87
N ASP A 53 -20.34 -10.23 33.13
CA ASP A 53 -21.77 -10.03 32.83
C ASP A 53 -21.94 -9.33 31.47
N PRO A 54 -22.60 -9.97 30.48
CA PRO A 54 -22.82 -9.33 29.18
C PRO A 54 -23.66 -8.04 29.29
N GLU A 55 -24.53 -7.91 30.29
CA GLU A 55 -25.34 -6.69 30.46
C GLU A 55 -24.50 -5.46 30.84
N THR A 56 -23.36 -5.65 31.54
CA THR A 56 -22.42 -4.55 31.84
C THR A 56 -21.85 -3.95 30.55
N TRP A 57 -21.37 -4.82 29.65
CA TRP A 57 -20.83 -4.40 28.35
C TRP A 57 -21.89 -3.81 27.44
N LYS A 58 -23.09 -4.40 27.43
CA LYS A 58 -24.23 -3.84 26.69
C LYS A 58 -24.54 -2.43 27.17
N LEU A 59 -24.60 -2.21 28.48
CA LEU A 59 -24.92 -0.90 29.05
C LEU A 59 -23.85 0.14 28.68
N ALA A 60 -22.56 -0.23 28.75
CA ALA A 60 -21.48 0.64 28.29
C ALA A 60 -21.60 0.99 26.81
N GLY A 61 -21.89 0.00 25.95
CA GLY A 61 -22.13 0.25 24.53
C GLY A 61 -23.35 1.13 24.26
N ASP A 62 -24.43 0.97 25.03
CA ASP A 62 -25.64 1.81 24.93
C ASP A 62 -25.34 3.28 25.29
N PHE A 63 -24.48 3.55 26.28
CA PHE A 63 -24.05 4.91 26.58
C PHE A 63 -23.24 5.53 25.44
N GLN A 64 -22.31 4.77 24.86
CA GLN A 64 -21.54 5.22 23.70
C GLN A 64 -22.45 5.46 22.49
N LYS A 65 -23.49 4.63 22.31
CA LYS A 65 -24.51 4.83 21.29
C LYS A 65 -25.24 6.15 21.47
N SER A 66 -25.68 6.46 22.69
CA SER A 66 -26.35 7.75 22.96
C SER A 66 -25.43 8.94 22.68
N ILE A 67 -24.15 8.86 23.10
CA ILE A 67 -23.17 9.93 22.81
C ILE A 67 -22.97 10.08 21.30
N TYR A 68 -22.84 8.97 20.58
CA TYR A 68 -22.69 8.97 19.13
C TYR A 68 -23.91 9.59 18.44
N ASP A 69 -25.12 9.16 18.79
CA ASP A 69 -26.37 9.65 18.19
C ASP A 69 -26.54 11.15 18.45
N ASP A 70 -26.23 11.63 19.66
CA ASP A 70 -26.30 13.05 20.02
C ASP A 70 -25.34 13.91 19.20
N GLU A 71 -24.09 13.48 19.01
CA GLU A 71 -23.12 14.20 18.18
C GLU A 71 -23.47 14.09 16.69
N ASN A 72 -23.89 12.91 16.22
CA ASN A 72 -24.23 12.67 14.82
C ASN A 72 -25.44 13.52 14.41
N MET A 73 -26.44 13.67 15.27
CA MET A 73 -27.61 14.52 15.02
C MET A 73 -27.23 15.97 14.75
N LYS A 74 -26.19 16.50 15.42
CA LYS A 74 -25.74 17.89 15.20
C LYS A 74 -25.27 18.13 13.77
N LEU A 75 -24.74 17.11 13.07
CA LEU A 75 -24.30 17.22 11.67
C LEU A 75 -25.46 17.51 10.69
N TYR A 76 -26.70 17.21 11.08
CA TYR A 76 -27.88 17.41 10.24
C TYR A 76 -28.66 18.68 10.58
N LEU A 77 -28.27 19.41 11.62
CA LEU A 77 -28.92 20.67 12.01
C LEU A 77 -28.33 21.85 11.21
N PRO A 78 -29.14 22.82 10.78
CA PRO A 78 -28.63 24.03 10.13
C PRO A 78 -27.61 24.76 11.01
N GLY A 79 -26.37 24.88 10.53
CA GLY A 79 -25.26 25.49 11.29
C GLY A 79 -24.74 24.64 12.47
N GLY A 80 -25.16 23.37 12.57
CA GLY A 80 -24.71 22.48 13.61
C GLY A 80 -23.24 22.07 13.44
N GLN A 81 -22.54 21.98 14.56
CA GLN A 81 -21.15 21.53 14.63
C GLN A 81 -21.06 20.39 15.64
N ALA A 82 -20.68 19.21 15.17
CA ALA A 82 -20.43 18.06 16.03
C ALA A 82 -18.99 18.11 16.57
N ASP A 83 -18.80 17.59 17.79
CA ASP A 83 -17.46 17.22 18.26
C ASP A 83 -17.08 15.90 17.57
N THR A 84 -16.32 15.99 16.48
CA THR A 84 -15.95 14.83 15.66
C THR A 84 -15.05 13.85 16.41
N ALA A 85 -14.22 14.33 17.33
CA ALA A 85 -13.40 13.46 18.18
C ALA A 85 -14.29 12.63 19.11
N LYS A 86 -15.27 13.27 19.76
CA LYS A 86 -16.25 12.59 20.61
C LYS A 86 -17.15 11.64 19.82
N LEU A 87 -17.60 12.04 18.64
CA LEU A 87 -18.39 11.22 17.72
C LEU A 87 -17.66 9.92 17.36
N TYR A 88 -16.44 10.03 16.83
CA TYR A 88 -15.68 8.88 16.34
C TYR A 88 -15.13 8.01 17.47
N ASN A 89 -14.73 8.60 18.60
CA ASN A 89 -14.36 7.81 19.78
C ASN A 89 -15.53 6.97 20.30
N SER A 90 -16.74 7.54 20.32
CA SER A 90 -17.95 6.82 20.73
C SER A 90 -18.29 5.71 19.75
N LEU A 91 -18.18 5.97 18.44
CA LEU A 91 -18.36 4.95 17.42
C LEU A 91 -17.41 3.76 17.62
N ALA A 92 -16.11 4.00 17.82
CA ALA A 92 -15.15 2.92 18.09
C ALA A 92 -15.49 2.15 19.38
N LYS A 93 -15.79 2.85 20.47
CA LYS A 93 -16.14 2.21 21.76
C LYS A 93 -17.45 1.41 21.66
N MET A 94 -18.42 1.82 20.83
CA MET A 94 -19.62 1.01 20.56
C MET A 94 -19.26 -0.35 19.95
N PHE A 95 -18.42 -0.36 18.91
CA PHE A 95 -17.97 -1.61 18.27
C PHE A 95 -17.23 -2.50 19.26
N GLU A 96 -16.33 -1.92 20.06
CA GLU A 96 -15.58 -2.62 21.09
C GLU A 96 -16.50 -3.25 22.14
N TYR A 97 -17.36 -2.45 22.79
CA TYR A 97 -18.18 -2.91 23.90
C TYR A 97 -19.29 -3.87 23.47
N TYR A 98 -19.92 -3.67 22.31
CA TYR A 98 -20.91 -4.62 21.80
C TYR A 98 -20.28 -5.93 21.31
N THR A 99 -19.08 -5.89 20.71
CA THR A 99 -18.35 -7.12 20.40
C THR A 99 -18.01 -7.87 21.69
N LYS A 100 -17.52 -7.16 22.71
CA LYS A 100 -17.20 -7.77 24.01
C LYS A 100 -18.42 -8.35 24.71
N CYS A 101 -19.56 -7.66 24.63
CA CYS A 101 -20.85 -8.16 25.11
C CYS A 101 -21.22 -9.50 24.47
N ASP A 102 -21.09 -9.62 23.15
CA ASP A 102 -21.35 -10.89 22.45
C ASP A 102 -20.35 -11.98 22.85
N GLU A 103 -19.05 -11.69 22.94
CA GLU A 103 -18.05 -12.65 23.40
C GLU A 103 -18.40 -13.25 24.78
N VAL A 104 -18.74 -12.38 25.73
CA VAL A 104 -19.11 -12.78 27.10
C VAL A 104 -20.43 -13.57 27.10
N GLU A 105 -21.43 -13.13 26.34
CA GLU A 105 -22.70 -13.86 26.20
C GLU A 105 -22.48 -15.25 25.61
N GLN A 106 -21.67 -15.38 24.55
CA GLN A 106 -21.35 -16.66 23.94
C GLN A 106 -20.56 -17.58 24.88
N ALA A 107 -19.64 -17.03 25.68
CA ALA A 107 -18.91 -17.81 26.68
C ALA A 107 -19.88 -18.43 27.70
N LYS A 108 -20.88 -17.67 28.16
CA LYS A 108 -21.94 -18.18 29.04
C LYS A 108 -22.85 -19.21 28.38
N VAL A 109 -23.10 -19.08 27.07
CA VAL A 109 -23.84 -20.11 26.33
C VAL A 109 -23.03 -21.41 26.24
N LYS A 110 -21.73 -21.30 25.94
CA LYS A 110 -20.81 -22.44 25.86
C LYS A 110 -20.63 -23.15 27.20
N SER A 111 -20.63 -22.42 28.32
CA SER A 111 -20.53 -23.00 29.66
C SER A 111 -21.84 -23.62 30.17
N GLY A 112 -22.97 -23.35 29.50
CA GLY A 112 -24.30 -23.80 29.92
C GLY A 112 -25.01 -22.88 30.93
N GLU A 113 -24.38 -21.78 31.35
CA GLU A 113 -25.00 -20.76 32.21
C GLU A 113 -26.19 -20.08 31.50
N LEU A 114 -26.08 -19.89 30.18
CA LEU A 114 -27.16 -19.41 29.32
C LEU A 114 -27.57 -20.49 28.31
N LYS A 115 -28.88 -20.70 28.15
CA LYS A 115 -29.40 -21.69 27.16
C LYS A 115 -29.17 -21.28 25.70
N LYS A 116 -29.20 -19.98 25.41
CA LYS A 116 -29.06 -19.41 24.06
C LYS A 116 -28.68 -17.93 24.15
N PRO A 117 -28.03 -17.36 23.11
CA PRO A 117 -27.77 -15.93 23.07
C PRO A 117 -29.06 -15.14 22.93
N LYS A 118 -29.12 -13.98 23.58
CA LYS A 118 -30.27 -13.06 23.61
C LYS A 118 -29.94 -11.70 23.01
N LEU A 119 -28.67 -11.29 23.03
CA LEU A 119 -28.23 -9.94 22.67
C LEU A 119 -27.65 -9.86 21.26
N ARG A 120 -26.90 -10.89 20.80
CA ARG A 120 -26.23 -10.93 19.48
C ARG A 120 -26.99 -10.22 18.35
N LYS A 121 -28.21 -10.67 18.06
CA LYS A 121 -29.02 -10.14 16.95
C LYS A 121 -29.32 -8.64 17.07
N LYS A 122 -29.53 -8.14 18.29
CA LYS A 122 -29.79 -6.71 18.52
C LYS A 122 -28.51 -5.89 18.36
N LEU A 123 -27.40 -6.39 18.91
CA LEU A 123 -26.09 -5.75 18.85
C LEU A 123 -25.58 -5.67 17.42
N ALA A 124 -25.68 -6.77 16.66
CA ALA A 124 -25.31 -6.84 15.26
C ALA A 124 -26.06 -5.78 14.45
N LYS A 125 -27.39 -5.72 14.54
CA LYS A 125 -28.20 -4.70 13.86
C LYS A 125 -27.84 -3.26 14.22
N ALA A 126 -27.53 -3.00 15.49
CA ALA A 126 -27.10 -1.69 15.93
C ALA A 126 -25.78 -1.29 15.24
N LEU A 127 -24.79 -2.19 15.22
CA LEU A 127 -23.49 -1.93 14.59
C LEU A 127 -23.57 -1.87 13.07
N VAL A 128 -24.38 -2.71 12.42
CA VAL A 128 -24.60 -2.69 10.96
C VAL A 128 -25.03 -1.28 10.51
N THR A 129 -25.95 -0.66 11.24
CA THR A 129 -26.47 0.68 10.92
C THR A 129 -25.37 1.75 10.90
N VAL A 130 -24.40 1.67 11.83
CA VAL A 130 -23.35 2.68 11.98
C VAL A 130 -22.01 2.26 11.36
N ARG A 131 -21.87 1.02 10.89
CA ARG A 131 -20.64 0.51 10.26
C ARG A 131 -20.12 1.38 9.12
N PRO A 132 -20.95 1.91 8.19
CA PRO A 132 -20.46 2.82 7.16
C PRO A 132 -19.74 4.05 7.70
N GLN A 133 -20.06 4.50 8.91
CA GLN A 133 -19.46 5.71 9.50
C GLN A 133 -18.00 5.49 9.93
N LEU A 134 -17.55 4.22 10.03
CA LEU A 134 -16.14 3.90 10.21
C LEU A 134 -15.30 4.33 9.00
N THR A 135 -15.86 4.35 7.78
CA THR A 135 -15.10 4.82 6.61
C THR A 135 -14.88 6.32 6.64
N ASN A 136 -15.87 7.08 7.13
CA ASN A 136 -15.75 8.53 7.33
C ASN A 136 -14.73 8.84 8.43
N ALA A 137 -14.85 8.18 9.59
CA ALA A 137 -13.91 8.32 10.69
C ALA A 137 -12.47 7.97 10.28
N GLY A 138 -12.30 6.89 9.52
CA GLY A 138 -11.00 6.48 8.98
C GLY A 138 -10.43 7.49 8.00
N SER A 139 -11.26 8.03 7.10
CA SER A 139 -10.83 9.01 6.08
C SER A 139 -10.42 10.33 6.73
N ASP A 140 -11.19 10.84 7.69
CA ASP A 140 -10.85 12.06 8.42
C ASP A 140 -9.55 11.90 9.19
N ALA A 141 -9.37 10.77 9.88
CA ALA A 141 -8.14 10.46 10.59
C ALA A 141 -6.93 10.35 9.63
N TYR A 142 -7.11 9.72 8.47
CA TYR A 142 -6.06 9.58 7.47
C TYR A 142 -5.64 10.93 6.91
N ASN A 143 -6.61 11.77 6.53
CA ASN A 143 -6.36 13.11 6.00
C ASN A 143 -5.71 14.04 7.04
N ALA A 144 -5.96 13.82 8.33
CA ALA A 144 -5.29 14.51 9.43
C ALA A 144 -3.88 13.95 9.73
N GLY A 145 -3.38 12.95 8.99
CA GLY A 145 -2.11 12.28 9.24
C GLY A 145 -2.10 11.38 10.48
N ASN A 146 -3.27 11.14 11.09
CA ASN A 146 -3.42 10.25 12.23
C ASN A 146 -3.66 8.81 11.75
N TYR A 147 -2.60 8.19 11.23
CA TYR A 147 -2.67 6.86 10.64
C TYR A 147 -3.05 5.76 11.63
N ALA A 148 -2.73 5.93 12.93
CA ALA A 148 -3.12 4.99 13.98
C ALA A 148 -4.65 4.90 14.12
N ASN A 149 -5.33 6.05 14.18
CA ASN A 149 -6.78 6.07 14.22
C ASN A 149 -7.40 5.66 12.87
N ALA A 150 -6.80 6.05 11.75
CA ALA A 150 -7.27 5.62 10.43
C ALA A 150 -7.27 4.09 10.33
N LEU A 151 -6.15 3.45 10.70
CA LEU A 151 -6.01 2.00 10.74
C LEU A 151 -7.04 1.36 11.68
N LYS A 152 -7.27 1.95 12.86
CA LYS A 152 -8.28 1.46 13.81
C LYS A 152 -9.68 1.44 13.19
N PHE A 153 -10.12 2.53 12.57
CA PHE A 153 -11.47 2.63 12.00
C PHE A 153 -11.65 1.76 10.75
N PHE A 154 -10.70 1.82 9.81
CA PHE A 154 -10.75 0.96 8.62
C PHE A 154 -10.64 -0.53 8.99
N GLY A 155 -9.79 -0.87 9.97
CA GLY A 155 -9.66 -2.23 10.49
C GLY A 155 -10.97 -2.76 11.07
N LEU A 156 -11.67 -1.98 11.91
CA LEU A 156 -12.99 -2.35 12.42
C LEU A 156 -14.01 -2.64 11.31
N TYR A 157 -13.98 -1.86 10.22
CA TYR A 157 -14.86 -2.08 9.07
C TYR A 157 -14.52 -3.39 8.34
N VAL A 158 -13.24 -3.63 8.10
CA VAL A 158 -12.71 -4.77 7.32
C VAL A 158 -12.78 -6.09 8.09
N ASP A 159 -12.65 -6.05 9.40
CA ASP A 159 -12.71 -7.24 10.26
C ASP A 159 -14.15 -7.70 10.53
N ALA A 160 -15.14 -6.82 10.37
CA ALA A 160 -16.54 -7.11 10.69
C ALA A 160 -17.10 -8.37 9.97
N PRO A 161 -16.86 -8.61 8.68
CA PRO A 161 -17.32 -9.84 8.00
C PRO A 161 -16.80 -11.14 8.63
N GLN A 162 -15.64 -11.11 9.31
CA GLN A 162 -15.05 -12.28 9.97
C GLN A 162 -15.45 -12.39 11.44
N ASN A 163 -16.08 -11.37 12.01
CA ASN A 163 -16.47 -11.37 13.40
C ASN A 163 -17.79 -12.16 13.59
N PRO A 164 -17.82 -13.17 14.50
CA PRO A 164 -19.01 -14.01 14.74
C PRO A 164 -20.29 -13.25 15.12
N LEU A 165 -20.17 -12.02 15.62
CA LEU A 165 -21.30 -11.13 15.88
C LEU A 165 -22.16 -10.90 14.63
N PHE A 166 -21.53 -10.85 13.45
CA PHE A 166 -22.18 -10.57 12.16
C PHE A 166 -22.46 -11.83 11.32
N ALA A 167 -22.34 -13.03 11.88
CA ALA A 167 -22.50 -14.29 11.14
C ALA A 167 -23.86 -14.41 10.41
N ASP A 168 -24.91 -13.81 10.97
CA ASP A 168 -26.28 -13.79 10.41
C ASP A 168 -26.59 -12.53 9.58
N GLU A 169 -25.62 -11.65 9.36
CA GLU A 169 -25.80 -10.36 8.67
C GLU A 169 -25.18 -10.42 7.26
N ASP A 170 -25.97 -10.87 6.28
CA ASP A 170 -25.50 -11.05 4.89
C ASP A 170 -24.99 -9.75 4.25
N ALA A 171 -25.54 -8.60 4.63
CA ALA A 171 -25.09 -7.29 4.15
C ALA A 171 -23.65 -6.96 4.58
N VAL A 172 -23.16 -7.53 5.69
CA VAL A 172 -21.77 -7.36 6.13
C VAL A 172 -20.88 -8.41 5.48
N LYS A 173 -21.32 -9.68 5.46
CA LYS A 173 -20.52 -10.78 4.89
C LYS A 173 -20.21 -10.61 3.40
N ASN A 174 -21.17 -10.06 2.65
CA ASN A 174 -21.08 -9.90 1.20
C ASN A 174 -20.75 -8.46 0.78
N ASP A 175 -20.22 -7.65 1.70
CA ASP A 175 -19.94 -6.25 1.44
C ASP A 175 -18.76 -6.08 0.45
N THR A 176 -19.10 -5.67 -0.76
CA THR A 176 -18.16 -5.46 -1.86
C THR A 176 -17.22 -4.28 -1.63
N LEU A 177 -17.48 -3.41 -0.65
CA LEU A 177 -16.56 -2.33 -0.28
C LEU A 177 -15.43 -2.81 0.63
N THR A 178 -15.52 -4.02 1.20
CA THR A 178 -14.50 -4.54 2.12
C THR A 178 -13.09 -4.54 1.50
N PRO A 179 -12.86 -5.02 0.26
CA PRO A 179 -11.55 -4.93 -0.37
C PRO A 179 -11.10 -3.47 -0.60
N LEU A 180 -12.00 -2.56 -0.94
CA LEU A 180 -11.66 -1.14 -1.10
C LEU A 180 -11.19 -0.54 0.23
N ILE A 181 -11.94 -0.73 1.32
CA ILE A 181 -11.58 -0.20 2.64
C ILE A 181 -10.31 -0.87 3.18
N ALA A 182 -10.08 -2.14 2.84
CA ALA A 182 -8.84 -2.83 3.17
C ALA A 182 -7.59 -2.22 2.49
N ASN A 183 -7.73 -1.63 1.30
CA ASN A 183 -6.63 -0.86 0.70
C ASN A 183 -6.24 0.36 1.55
N TYR A 184 -7.22 1.09 2.09
CA TYR A 184 -6.94 2.25 2.95
C TYR A 184 -6.39 1.83 4.32
N ALA A 185 -6.85 0.70 4.88
CA ALA A 185 -6.25 0.10 6.07
C ALA A 185 -4.78 -0.28 5.82
N ALA A 186 -4.48 -0.91 4.68
CA ALA A 186 -3.11 -1.28 4.30
C ALA A 186 -2.21 -0.04 4.13
N LEU A 187 -2.70 1.03 3.50
CA LEU A 187 -1.97 2.29 3.38
C LEU A 187 -1.67 2.91 4.75
N ALA A 188 -2.67 2.99 5.63
CA ALA A 188 -2.48 3.52 6.98
C ALA A 188 -1.47 2.69 7.78
N ALA A 189 -1.52 1.35 7.68
CA ALA A 189 -0.56 0.46 8.29
C ALA A 189 0.86 0.67 7.71
N ASN A 190 0.98 0.87 6.40
CA ASN A 190 2.26 1.13 5.74
C ASN A 190 2.88 2.45 6.22
N SER A 191 2.08 3.51 6.38
CA SER A 191 2.52 4.79 6.96
C SER A 191 3.03 4.65 8.40
N LEU A 192 2.52 3.68 9.15
CA LEU A 192 2.97 3.34 10.51
C LEU A 192 4.16 2.37 10.53
N LYS A 193 4.55 1.81 9.37
CA LYS A 193 5.53 0.71 9.26
C LYS A 193 5.12 -0.55 10.04
N ASP A 194 3.81 -0.79 10.19
CA ASP A 194 3.28 -2.00 10.80
C ASP A 194 3.11 -3.09 9.74
N ASN A 195 4.20 -3.85 9.51
CA ASN A 195 4.22 -4.90 8.49
C ASN A 195 3.16 -6.00 8.75
N ALA A 196 2.84 -6.29 10.00
CA ALA A 196 1.84 -7.32 10.31
C ALA A 196 0.44 -6.86 9.88
N ALA A 197 0.08 -5.62 10.19
CA ALA A 197 -1.17 -5.02 9.74
C ALA A 197 -1.21 -4.83 8.21
N VAL A 198 -0.10 -4.44 7.58
CA VAL A 198 0.02 -4.39 6.11
C VAL A 198 -0.31 -5.76 5.52
N ILE A 199 0.36 -6.83 5.96
CA ILE A 199 0.13 -8.17 5.41
C ILE A 199 -1.33 -8.60 5.60
N LYS A 200 -1.91 -8.36 6.78
CA LYS A 200 -3.31 -8.69 7.08
C LYS A 200 -4.27 -7.99 6.12
N TYR A 201 -4.22 -6.66 6.04
CA TYR A 201 -5.23 -5.88 5.30
C TYR A 201 -4.96 -5.86 3.81
N ALA A 202 -3.70 -5.81 3.37
CA ALA A 202 -3.36 -5.80 1.96
C ALA A 202 -3.70 -7.13 1.26
N THR A 203 -3.65 -8.26 1.98
CA THR A 203 -4.12 -9.56 1.45
C THR A 203 -5.61 -9.54 1.09
N ILE A 204 -6.41 -8.75 1.81
CA ILE A 204 -7.84 -8.55 1.49
C ILE A 204 -7.98 -7.48 0.41
N GLY A 205 -7.23 -6.37 0.52
CA GLY A 205 -7.37 -5.22 -0.35
C GLY A 205 -6.93 -5.47 -1.79
N LYS A 206 -5.97 -6.38 -2.02
CA LYS A 206 -5.51 -6.74 -3.38
C LYS A 206 -6.57 -7.38 -4.27
N GLU A 207 -7.68 -7.84 -3.68
CA GLU A 207 -8.83 -8.37 -4.42
C GLU A 207 -9.75 -7.27 -4.96
N HIS A 208 -9.53 -6.00 -4.60
CA HIS A 208 -10.26 -4.89 -5.21
C HIS A 208 -9.82 -4.69 -6.67
N LYS A 209 -10.78 -4.73 -7.60
CA LYS A 209 -10.52 -4.75 -9.04
C LYS A 209 -9.73 -3.54 -9.56
N GLU A 210 -9.97 -2.35 -9.03
CA GLU A 210 -9.42 -1.10 -9.59
C GLU A 210 -8.31 -0.50 -8.71
N GLU A 211 -8.39 -0.72 -7.40
CA GLU A 211 -7.52 -0.07 -6.39
C GLU A 211 -6.63 -1.10 -5.66
N GLY A 212 -6.77 -2.39 -5.95
CA GLY A 212 -5.99 -3.45 -5.30
C GLY A 212 -4.49 -3.35 -5.53
N TYR A 213 -4.07 -2.58 -6.54
CA TYR A 213 -2.66 -2.25 -6.75
C TYR A 213 -2.03 -1.56 -5.54
N ARG A 214 -2.78 -0.76 -4.77
CA ARG A 214 -2.27 -0.09 -3.56
C ARG A 214 -1.84 -1.11 -2.52
N SER A 215 -2.67 -2.12 -2.28
CA SER A 215 -2.32 -3.24 -1.40
C SER A 215 -1.13 -4.03 -1.91
N LEU A 216 -1.05 -4.32 -3.21
CA LEU A 216 0.10 -5.03 -3.79
C LEU A 216 1.39 -4.22 -3.66
N MET A 217 1.35 -2.89 -3.80
CA MET A 217 2.50 -2.02 -3.55
C MET A 217 2.93 -2.06 -2.08
N CYS A 218 2.00 -2.00 -1.13
CA CYS A 218 2.31 -2.14 0.29
C CYS A 218 2.89 -3.52 0.63
N LEU A 219 2.36 -4.61 0.05
CA LEU A 219 2.91 -5.96 0.20
C LEU A 219 4.33 -6.06 -0.37
N ALA A 220 4.56 -5.52 -1.57
CA ALA A 220 5.87 -5.50 -2.19
C ALA A 220 6.86 -4.71 -1.32
N GLU A 221 6.47 -3.57 -0.76
CA GLU A 221 7.31 -2.85 0.19
C GLU A 221 7.62 -3.68 1.45
N ALA A 222 6.60 -4.29 2.05
CA ALA A 222 6.75 -5.10 3.26
C ALA A 222 7.62 -6.35 3.07
N TYR A 223 7.60 -6.96 1.87
CA TYR A 223 8.43 -8.12 1.54
C TYR A 223 9.83 -7.74 1.03
N GLY A 224 9.95 -6.61 0.34
CA GLY A 224 11.19 -6.15 -0.28
C GLY A 224 12.10 -5.35 0.66
N LYS A 225 11.56 -4.78 1.74
CA LYS A 225 12.31 -3.97 2.71
C LYS A 225 12.27 -4.62 4.10
N GLY A 226 13.42 -4.70 4.77
CA GLY A 226 13.56 -5.23 6.12
C GLY A 226 14.94 -5.87 6.37
N GLU A 227 15.21 -6.31 7.60
CA GLU A 227 16.45 -7.01 7.94
C GLU A 227 16.59 -8.35 7.19
N THR A 228 15.46 -8.97 6.85
CA THR A 228 15.39 -10.22 6.07
C THR A 228 14.29 -10.12 5.00
N PRO A 229 14.61 -9.56 3.81
CA PRO A 229 13.66 -9.48 2.70
C PRO A 229 13.18 -10.87 2.25
N ASP A 230 11.88 -11.02 2.00
CA ASP A 230 11.28 -12.23 1.43
C ASP A 230 11.17 -12.06 -0.10
N SER A 231 12.29 -12.29 -0.80
CA SER A 231 12.37 -12.09 -2.25
C SER A 231 11.39 -12.96 -3.05
N ALA A 232 10.97 -14.11 -2.51
CA ALA A 232 10.02 -15.00 -3.18
C ALA A 232 8.60 -14.41 -3.13
N LYS A 233 8.15 -13.95 -1.95
CA LYS A 233 6.85 -13.27 -1.83
C LYS A 233 6.85 -11.92 -2.52
N TRP A 234 7.96 -11.19 -2.47
CA TRP A 234 8.11 -9.96 -3.23
C TRP A 234 7.89 -10.21 -4.72
N LEU A 235 8.62 -11.16 -5.32
CA LEU A 235 8.50 -11.45 -6.76
C LEU A 235 7.08 -11.89 -7.12
N THR A 236 6.48 -12.77 -6.32
CA THR A 236 5.09 -13.23 -6.52
C THR A 236 4.11 -12.04 -6.50
N THR A 237 4.30 -11.11 -5.55
CA THR A 237 3.45 -9.91 -5.43
C THR A 237 3.61 -8.98 -6.62
N ILE A 238 4.84 -8.78 -7.10
CA ILE A 238 5.13 -7.98 -8.28
C ILE A 238 4.50 -8.62 -9.53
N GLN A 239 4.65 -9.93 -9.71
CA GLN A 239 4.05 -10.66 -10.83
C GLN A 239 2.52 -10.57 -10.82
N GLU A 240 1.88 -10.72 -9.65
CA GLU A 240 0.44 -10.52 -9.48
C GLU A 240 0.02 -9.08 -9.86
N GLY A 241 0.85 -8.09 -9.50
CA GLY A 241 0.64 -6.70 -9.89
C GLY A 241 0.70 -6.46 -11.40
N VAL A 242 1.67 -7.06 -12.09
CA VAL A 242 1.77 -7.00 -13.56
C VAL A 242 0.54 -7.63 -14.23
N GLU A 243 0.05 -8.76 -13.69
CA GLU A 243 -1.10 -9.46 -14.26
C GLU A 243 -2.42 -8.71 -14.04
N LYS A 244 -2.68 -8.28 -12.80
CA LYS A 244 -3.95 -7.64 -12.43
C LYS A 244 -4.01 -6.15 -12.79
N PHE A 245 -2.88 -5.46 -12.74
CA PHE A 245 -2.78 -4.01 -12.90
C PHE A 245 -1.68 -3.61 -13.89
N PRO A 246 -1.75 -4.06 -15.17
CA PRO A 246 -0.69 -3.81 -16.14
C PRO A 246 -0.43 -2.31 -16.35
N SER A 247 -1.44 -1.44 -16.22
CA SER A 247 -1.27 0.01 -16.33
C SER A 247 -0.44 0.65 -15.21
N GLN A 248 -0.12 -0.09 -14.14
CA GLN A 248 0.69 0.41 -13.03
C GLN A 248 2.17 0.13 -13.33
N GLU A 249 2.86 1.14 -13.87
CA GLU A 249 4.27 1.07 -14.27
C GLU A 249 5.18 0.56 -13.15
N TYR A 250 4.82 0.82 -11.89
CA TYR A 250 5.55 0.33 -10.71
C TYR A 250 5.84 -1.17 -10.76
N PHE A 251 4.87 -2.02 -11.09
CA PHE A 251 5.08 -3.47 -11.07
C PHE A 251 5.97 -3.92 -12.23
N ILE A 252 5.78 -3.32 -13.40
CA ILE A 252 6.56 -3.67 -14.58
C ILE A 252 8.00 -3.23 -14.38
N GLY A 253 8.26 -1.98 -13.98
CA GLY A 253 9.62 -1.51 -13.70
C GLY A 253 10.35 -2.40 -12.69
N ASN A 254 9.72 -2.71 -11.54
CA ASN A 254 10.35 -3.58 -10.53
C ASN A 254 10.61 -5.01 -11.02
N LEU A 255 9.69 -5.58 -11.80
CA LEU A 255 9.88 -6.91 -12.37
C LEU A 255 11.05 -6.95 -13.36
N MET A 256 11.19 -5.90 -14.18
CA MET A 256 12.23 -5.81 -15.19
C MET A 256 13.60 -5.61 -14.55
N ASP A 257 13.69 -4.72 -13.55
CA ASP A 257 14.90 -4.54 -12.76
C ASP A 257 15.33 -5.86 -12.12
N TYR A 258 14.39 -6.66 -11.61
CA TYR A 258 14.67 -7.99 -11.08
C TYR A 258 15.29 -8.91 -12.15
N TYR A 259 14.69 -9.01 -13.34
CA TYR A 259 15.22 -9.88 -14.39
C TYR A 259 16.60 -9.45 -14.88
N ILE A 260 16.83 -8.14 -15.02
CA ILE A 260 18.13 -7.58 -15.41
C ILE A 260 19.18 -7.91 -14.34
N GLN A 261 18.91 -7.60 -13.08
CA GLN A 261 19.86 -7.85 -11.97
C GLN A 261 20.18 -9.33 -11.77
N LYS A 262 19.26 -10.24 -12.14
CA LYS A 262 19.46 -11.69 -12.05
C LYS A 262 20.00 -12.33 -13.33
N GLY A 263 20.25 -11.54 -14.39
CA GLY A 263 20.70 -12.06 -15.69
C GLY A 263 19.65 -12.94 -16.39
N LYS A 264 18.38 -12.79 -16.01
CA LYS A 264 17.24 -13.58 -16.51
C LYS A 264 16.52 -12.85 -17.64
N ILE A 265 17.27 -12.29 -18.57
CA ILE A 265 16.74 -11.40 -19.62
C ILE A 265 15.73 -12.11 -20.52
N ASP A 266 15.97 -13.38 -20.88
CA ASP A 266 15.05 -14.17 -21.69
C ASP A 266 13.70 -14.41 -21.01
N GLU A 267 13.69 -14.65 -19.70
CA GLU A 267 12.45 -14.76 -18.90
C GLU A 267 11.70 -13.43 -18.91
N GLY A 268 12.43 -12.31 -18.75
CA GLY A 268 11.86 -10.97 -18.82
C GLY A 268 11.23 -10.65 -20.18
N LEU A 269 11.89 -11.01 -21.28
CA LEU A 269 11.38 -10.80 -22.64
C LEU A 269 10.10 -11.59 -22.89
N ALA A 270 10.08 -12.88 -22.50
CA ALA A 270 8.89 -13.72 -22.64
C ALA A 270 7.70 -13.15 -21.84
N GLN A 271 7.96 -12.62 -20.64
CA GLN A 271 6.93 -12.00 -19.84
C GLN A 271 6.43 -10.68 -20.45
N MET A 272 7.33 -9.87 -21.01
CA MET A 272 6.93 -8.63 -21.70
C MET A 272 6.10 -8.91 -22.95
N ASP A 273 6.41 -9.94 -23.72
CA ASP A 273 5.59 -10.36 -24.86
C ASP A 273 4.16 -10.74 -24.42
N ALA A 274 4.02 -11.45 -23.29
CA ALA A 274 2.72 -11.79 -22.73
C ALA A 274 1.93 -10.56 -22.25
N VAL A 275 2.60 -9.55 -21.67
CA VAL A 275 1.98 -8.29 -21.26
C VAL A 275 1.51 -7.49 -22.47
N LEU A 276 2.39 -7.31 -23.47
CA LEU A 276 2.10 -6.57 -24.70
C LEU A 276 0.96 -7.19 -25.51
N ALA A 277 0.82 -8.51 -25.48
CA ALA A 277 -0.30 -9.21 -26.13
C ALA A 277 -1.67 -8.87 -25.52
N LYS A 278 -1.72 -8.49 -24.24
CA LYS A 278 -2.95 -8.14 -23.53
C LYS A 278 -3.20 -6.62 -23.52
N ASN A 279 -2.15 -5.84 -23.36
CA ASN A 279 -2.20 -4.38 -23.28
C ASN A 279 -0.92 -3.80 -23.87
N SER A 280 -0.99 -3.25 -25.09
CA SER A 280 0.16 -2.61 -25.72
C SER A 280 0.21 -1.12 -25.35
N THR A 281 1.31 -0.69 -24.72
CA THR A 281 1.57 0.71 -24.39
C THR A 281 2.98 1.10 -24.84
N PRO A 282 3.24 2.39 -25.16
CA PRO A 282 4.59 2.85 -25.46
C PRO A 282 5.61 2.54 -24.36
N TYR A 283 5.21 2.60 -23.09
CA TYR A 283 6.07 2.23 -21.96
C TYR A 283 6.48 0.75 -21.99
N PHE A 284 5.55 -0.18 -22.24
CA PHE A 284 5.89 -1.61 -22.29
C PHE A 284 6.76 -1.96 -23.50
N MET A 285 6.51 -1.31 -24.64
CA MET A 285 7.37 -1.46 -25.81
C MET A 285 8.77 -0.93 -25.51
N TYR A 286 8.87 0.21 -24.83
CA TYR A 286 10.15 0.78 -24.42
C TYR A 286 10.91 -0.19 -23.49
N VAL A 287 10.24 -0.74 -22.49
CA VAL A 287 10.78 -1.77 -21.59
C VAL A 287 11.28 -3.00 -22.35
N LYS A 288 10.50 -3.52 -23.32
CA LYS A 288 10.94 -4.64 -24.17
C LYS A 288 12.21 -4.29 -24.95
N GLY A 289 12.26 -3.10 -25.55
CA GLY A 289 13.44 -2.62 -26.27
C GLY A 289 14.67 -2.53 -25.37
N VAL A 290 14.50 -2.07 -24.12
CA VAL A 290 15.58 -2.05 -23.11
C VAL A 290 16.06 -3.46 -22.81
N LEU A 291 15.17 -4.43 -22.59
CA LEU A 291 15.58 -5.83 -22.36
C LEU A 291 16.33 -6.43 -23.57
N GLN A 292 15.91 -6.13 -24.79
CA GLN A 292 16.64 -6.56 -26.00
C GLN A 292 18.03 -5.93 -26.05
N TYR A 293 18.14 -4.64 -25.70
CA TYR A 293 19.43 -3.97 -25.58
C TYR A 293 20.33 -4.63 -24.53
N GLU A 294 19.81 -4.92 -23.33
CA GLU A 294 20.55 -5.62 -22.27
C GLU A 294 20.99 -7.04 -22.68
N LYS A 295 20.20 -7.71 -23.54
CA LYS A 295 20.55 -8.99 -24.17
C LYS A 295 21.68 -8.87 -25.21
N LYS A 296 22.08 -7.64 -25.57
CA LYS A 296 22.91 -7.32 -26.74
C LYS A 296 22.26 -7.69 -28.08
N ASP A 297 20.94 -7.86 -28.10
CA ASP A 297 20.14 -7.96 -29.33
C ASP A 297 19.85 -6.55 -29.87
N TYR A 298 20.90 -5.90 -30.37
CA TYR A 298 20.81 -4.52 -30.83
C TYR A 298 19.89 -4.37 -32.05
N GLU A 299 19.85 -5.34 -32.96
CA GLU A 299 18.95 -5.30 -34.10
C GLU A 299 17.48 -5.39 -33.66
N GLY A 300 17.16 -6.30 -32.74
CA GLY A 300 15.83 -6.41 -32.16
C GLY A 300 15.42 -5.18 -31.36
N ALA A 301 16.34 -4.62 -30.56
CA ALA A 301 16.10 -3.38 -29.81
C ALA A 301 15.79 -2.20 -30.74
N ILE A 302 16.61 -2.00 -31.78
CA ILE A 302 16.40 -0.95 -32.78
C ILE A 302 15.05 -1.12 -33.50
N ALA A 303 14.68 -2.35 -33.86
CA ALA A 303 13.38 -2.62 -34.47
C ALA A 303 12.22 -2.21 -33.55
N THR A 304 12.28 -2.58 -32.27
CA THR A 304 11.25 -2.23 -31.28
C THR A 304 11.18 -0.71 -31.04
N PHE A 305 12.32 -0.04 -30.86
CA PHE A 305 12.35 1.42 -30.65
C PHE A 305 11.87 2.20 -31.88
N ASN A 306 12.14 1.73 -33.09
CA ASN A 306 11.59 2.33 -34.30
C ASN A 306 10.06 2.23 -34.38
N GLN A 307 9.44 1.18 -33.81
CA GLN A 307 7.98 1.11 -33.71
C GLN A 307 7.45 2.22 -32.78
N ILE A 308 8.09 2.48 -31.64
CA ILE A 308 7.73 3.59 -30.73
C ILE A 308 7.83 4.93 -31.44
N ILE A 309 8.93 5.16 -32.18
CA ILE A 309 9.13 6.38 -32.97
C ILE A 309 8.04 6.54 -34.04
N ALA A 310 7.67 5.45 -34.72
CA ALA A 310 6.63 5.47 -35.74
C ALA A 310 5.23 5.76 -35.16
N GLU A 311 4.96 5.31 -33.92
CA GLU A 311 3.72 5.66 -33.22
C GLU A 311 3.64 7.14 -32.84
N GLY A 312 4.79 7.79 -32.60
CA GLY A 312 4.87 9.23 -32.35
C GLY A 312 4.22 9.70 -31.04
N LYS A 313 4.03 8.79 -30.07
CA LYS A 313 3.43 9.07 -28.76
C LYS A 313 4.52 9.31 -27.70
N ASP A 314 4.33 8.76 -26.49
CA ASP A 314 5.31 8.81 -25.42
C ASP A 314 6.58 8.02 -25.76
N PHE A 315 7.68 8.31 -25.05
CA PHE A 315 8.99 7.65 -25.17
C PHE A 315 9.73 7.82 -26.51
N VAL A 316 9.31 8.71 -27.41
CA VAL A 316 10.01 8.93 -28.70
C VAL A 316 11.46 9.40 -28.51
N ALA A 317 11.70 10.36 -27.61
CA ALA A 317 13.05 10.86 -27.34
C ALA A 317 13.94 9.80 -26.66
N GLU A 318 13.36 9.07 -25.72
CA GLU A 318 13.99 7.94 -25.04
C GLU A 318 14.34 6.81 -26.02
N ALA A 319 13.45 6.50 -26.96
CA ALA A 319 13.67 5.52 -28.02
C ALA A 319 14.80 5.95 -28.95
N TYR A 320 14.86 7.24 -29.34
CA TYR A 320 15.99 7.77 -30.10
C TYR A 320 17.31 7.61 -29.33
N SER A 321 17.34 8.03 -28.06
CA SER A 321 18.52 7.88 -27.21
C SER A 321 18.99 6.43 -27.13
N LYS A 322 18.07 5.48 -26.91
CA LYS A 322 18.37 4.04 -26.84
C LYS A 322 18.82 3.42 -28.16
N ILE A 323 18.35 3.91 -29.30
CA ILE A 323 18.91 3.51 -30.60
C ILE A 323 20.36 4.01 -30.73
N GLY A 324 20.65 5.23 -30.26
CA GLY A 324 22.02 5.75 -30.18
C GLY A 324 22.93 4.85 -29.33
N ASP A 325 22.43 4.40 -28.17
CA ASP A 325 23.14 3.51 -27.25
C ASP A 325 23.60 2.21 -27.94
N CYS A 326 22.78 1.65 -28.84
CA CYS A 326 23.06 0.42 -29.58
C CYS A 326 24.31 0.51 -30.48
N SER A 327 24.80 1.71 -30.79
CA SER A 327 26.07 1.91 -31.51
C SER A 327 27.14 2.56 -30.63
N PHE A 328 26.73 3.46 -29.73
CA PHE A 328 27.65 4.22 -28.89
C PHE A 328 28.42 3.35 -27.88
N PHE A 329 27.73 2.46 -27.16
CA PHE A 329 28.40 1.61 -26.16
C PHE A 329 29.31 0.54 -26.77
N PRO A 330 28.94 -0.12 -27.89
CA PRO A 330 29.91 -0.91 -28.65
C PRO A 330 31.15 -0.12 -29.06
N ALA A 331 31.01 1.17 -29.39
CA ALA A 331 32.17 2.03 -29.67
C ALA A 331 33.01 2.26 -28.40
N GLN A 332 32.39 2.43 -27.23
CA GLN A 332 33.10 2.60 -25.96
C GLN A 332 33.91 1.34 -25.59
N GLU A 333 33.38 0.14 -25.82
CA GLU A 333 34.14 -1.10 -25.60
C GLU A 333 35.43 -1.10 -26.44
N ILE A 334 35.36 -0.64 -27.69
CA ILE A 334 36.53 -0.51 -28.58
C ILE A 334 37.45 0.64 -28.12
N VAL A 335 36.92 1.77 -27.66
CA VAL A 335 37.73 2.87 -27.08
C VAL A 335 38.55 2.37 -25.89
N GLU A 336 37.95 1.59 -25.00
CA GLU A 336 38.63 1.02 -23.85
C GLU A 336 39.71 0.02 -24.27
N GLU A 337 39.42 -0.86 -25.23
CA GLU A 337 40.43 -1.74 -25.83
C GLU A 337 41.59 -0.91 -26.42
N ASN A 338 41.26 0.12 -27.19
CA ASN A 338 42.24 0.93 -27.90
C ASN A 338 43.16 1.71 -26.95
N SER A 339 42.67 2.09 -25.77
CA SER A 339 43.46 2.77 -24.73
C SER A 339 44.62 1.92 -24.18
N LYS A 340 44.60 0.59 -24.41
CA LYS A 340 45.60 -0.37 -23.95
C LYS A 340 46.62 -0.72 -25.05
N LEU A 341 46.44 -0.20 -26.27
CA LEU A 341 47.30 -0.46 -27.42
C LEU A 341 48.32 0.66 -27.63
N SER A 342 49.47 0.32 -28.23
CA SER A 342 50.40 1.34 -28.74
C SER A 342 49.82 1.99 -30.00
N MET A 343 50.08 3.27 -30.22
CA MET A 343 49.65 3.97 -31.43
C MET A 343 50.24 3.38 -32.72
N ASP A 344 51.40 2.71 -32.62
CA ASP A 344 52.05 2.04 -33.75
C ASP A 344 51.47 0.63 -34.01
N ASP A 345 50.58 0.12 -33.15
CA ASP A 345 49.90 -1.15 -33.37
C ASP A 345 48.92 -1.00 -34.54
N PRO A 346 49.00 -1.85 -35.59
CA PRO A 346 48.03 -1.81 -36.70
C PRO A 346 46.56 -1.92 -36.26
N LYS A 347 46.29 -2.57 -35.12
CA LYS A 347 44.95 -2.63 -34.53
C LYS A 347 44.45 -1.27 -34.06
N TYR A 348 45.35 -0.37 -33.64
CA TYR A 348 44.97 0.96 -33.15
C TYR A 348 44.24 1.75 -34.23
N ALA A 349 44.84 1.85 -35.42
CA ALA A 349 44.23 2.55 -36.55
C ALA A 349 42.93 1.89 -37.03
N ALA A 350 42.85 0.56 -37.01
CA ALA A 350 41.64 -0.17 -37.36
C ALA A 350 40.50 0.09 -36.36
N ASN A 351 40.80 0.07 -35.06
CA ASN A 351 39.86 0.36 -33.99
C ASN A 351 39.36 1.81 -34.06
N GLU A 352 40.26 2.76 -34.33
CA GLU A 352 39.90 4.17 -34.54
C GLU A 352 38.87 4.36 -35.67
N ALA A 353 39.08 3.69 -36.80
CA ALA A 353 38.13 3.72 -37.91
C ALA A 353 36.77 3.11 -37.51
N LYS A 354 36.77 2.03 -36.72
CA LYS A 354 35.53 1.39 -36.26
C LYS A 354 34.76 2.23 -35.24
N ILE A 355 35.46 2.87 -34.31
CA ILE A 355 34.89 3.82 -33.35
C ILE A 355 34.20 4.95 -34.12
N LYS A 356 34.88 5.51 -35.13
CA LYS A 356 34.32 6.57 -35.98
C LYS A 356 33.02 6.13 -36.66
N GLU A 357 33.01 4.96 -37.30
CA GLU A 357 31.82 4.40 -37.97
C GLU A 357 30.63 4.26 -37.00
N LEU A 358 30.88 3.76 -35.79
CA LEU A 358 29.83 3.56 -34.79
C LEU A 358 29.30 4.89 -34.23
N TYR A 359 30.17 5.88 -34.02
CA TYR A 359 29.75 7.23 -33.65
C TYR A 359 28.93 7.92 -34.74
N GLU A 360 29.30 7.76 -36.02
CA GLU A 360 28.51 8.26 -37.14
C GLU A 360 27.11 7.64 -37.19
N LYS A 361 26.98 6.34 -36.82
CA LYS A 361 25.67 5.69 -36.69
C LYS A 361 24.86 6.19 -35.49
N ALA A 362 25.51 6.44 -34.35
CA ALA A 362 24.83 6.88 -33.12
C ALA A 362 24.38 8.35 -33.19
N LEU A 363 25.18 9.21 -33.82
CA LEU A 363 25.00 10.66 -33.88
C LEU A 363 23.57 11.12 -34.23
N PRO A 364 22.97 10.70 -35.37
CA PRO A 364 21.67 11.24 -35.78
C PRO A 364 20.56 10.93 -34.76
N PHE A 365 20.70 9.86 -33.97
CA PHE A 365 19.70 9.48 -32.99
C PHE A 365 19.81 10.33 -31.72
N TYR A 366 21.02 10.64 -31.25
CA TYR A 366 21.16 11.58 -30.14
C TYR A 366 20.82 13.03 -30.53
N GLU A 367 21.09 13.46 -31.77
CA GLU A 367 20.61 14.76 -32.28
C GLU A 367 19.07 14.80 -32.26
N LYS A 368 18.39 13.75 -32.74
CA LYS A 368 16.92 13.64 -32.66
C LYS A 368 16.38 13.57 -31.23
N ALA A 369 17.08 12.89 -30.32
CA ALA A 369 16.71 12.88 -28.91
C ALA A 369 16.79 14.29 -28.30
N LYS A 370 17.82 15.08 -28.67
CA LYS A 370 17.96 16.49 -28.30
C LYS A 370 16.84 17.35 -28.88
N GLU A 371 16.50 17.17 -30.16
CA GLU A 371 15.40 17.89 -30.80
C GLU A 371 14.06 17.60 -30.12
N ALA A 372 13.81 16.34 -29.78
CA ALA A 372 12.55 15.91 -29.16
C ALA A 372 12.42 16.34 -27.68
N LYS A 373 13.52 16.31 -26.91
CA LYS A 373 13.56 16.73 -25.49
C LYS A 373 14.84 17.51 -25.18
N PRO A 374 14.92 18.80 -25.55
CA PRO A 374 16.12 19.62 -25.37
C PRO A 374 16.45 19.86 -23.89
N ASP A 375 15.46 19.86 -22.99
CA ASP A 375 15.73 20.08 -21.56
C ASP A 375 16.23 18.81 -20.85
N ASN A 376 15.98 17.62 -21.42
CA ASN A 376 16.39 16.34 -20.85
C ASN A 376 17.78 15.93 -21.34
N ARG A 377 18.79 16.68 -20.90
CA ARG A 377 20.20 16.51 -21.30
C ARG A 377 20.74 15.11 -21.00
N GLN A 378 20.14 14.36 -20.07
CA GLN A 378 20.54 12.98 -19.76
C GLN A 378 20.39 12.04 -20.97
N LEU A 379 19.50 12.36 -21.93
CA LEU A 379 19.27 11.52 -23.10
C LEU A 379 20.31 11.70 -24.22
N TRP A 380 21.08 12.79 -24.21
CA TRP A 380 21.92 13.15 -25.37
C TRP A 380 23.21 13.90 -25.02
N GLY A 381 23.30 14.61 -23.90
CA GLY A 381 24.35 15.59 -23.59
C GLY A 381 25.76 15.03 -23.65
N GLN A 382 26.10 14.13 -22.73
CA GLN A 382 27.43 13.51 -22.68
C GLN A 382 27.72 12.66 -23.92
N TYR A 383 26.70 12.03 -24.49
CA TYR A 383 26.84 11.19 -25.68
C TYR A 383 27.24 12.02 -26.91
N LEU A 384 26.53 13.13 -27.18
CA LEU A 384 26.86 14.06 -28.25
C LEU A 384 28.22 14.72 -28.01
N LEU A 385 28.57 15.06 -26.76
CA LEU A 385 29.86 15.64 -26.44
C LEU A 385 31.01 14.68 -26.81
N ASN A 386 30.90 13.40 -26.42
CA ASN A 386 31.91 12.39 -26.76
C ASN A 386 32.00 12.14 -28.27
N ILE A 387 30.86 12.12 -28.97
CA ILE A 387 30.82 11.94 -30.43
C ILE A 387 31.45 13.15 -31.14
N TYR A 388 31.05 14.37 -30.79
CA TYR A 388 31.59 15.58 -31.41
C TYR A 388 33.07 15.79 -31.13
N TRP A 389 33.56 15.44 -29.93
CA TRP A 389 35.00 15.48 -29.65
C TRP A 389 35.81 14.70 -30.69
N LYS A 390 35.28 13.57 -31.16
CA LYS A 390 35.92 12.72 -32.16
C LYS A 390 35.66 13.18 -33.60
N LEU A 391 34.45 13.64 -33.90
CA LEU A 391 33.98 13.85 -35.28
C LEU A 391 34.00 15.31 -35.73
N ASP A 392 33.73 16.25 -34.82
CA ASP A 392 33.47 17.65 -35.14
C ASP A 392 33.80 18.57 -33.95
N LYS A 393 35.00 19.15 -33.97
CA LYS A 393 35.52 20.00 -32.90
C LYS A 393 34.73 21.31 -32.75
N GLU A 394 34.14 21.84 -33.81
CA GLU A 394 33.35 23.06 -33.74
C GLU A 394 32.03 22.80 -33.01
N LYS A 395 31.33 21.72 -33.37
CA LYS A 395 30.12 21.27 -32.66
C LYS A 395 30.42 20.89 -31.21
N TYR A 396 31.58 20.30 -30.93
CA TYR A 396 32.03 20.02 -29.55
C TYR A 396 32.10 21.31 -28.72
N ASN A 397 32.86 22.30 -29.18
CA ASN A 397 33.06 23.56 -28.44
C ASN A 397 31.72 24.29 -28.22
N ALA A 398 30.82 24.26 -29.21
CA ALA A 398 29.49 24.84 -29.10
C ALA A 398 28.64 24.14 -28.04
N LEU A 399 28.64 22.81 -28.04
CA LEU A 399 27.88 22.00 -27.09
C LEU A 399 28.43 22.08 -25.66
N GLU A 400 29.75 22.08 -25.50
CA GLU A 400 30.42 22.23 -24.19
C GLU A 400 29.95 23.52 -23.50
N LYS A 401 29.93 24.63 -24.24
CA LYS A 401 29.42 25.93 -23.77
C LYS A 401 27.92 25.90 -23.45
N GLU A 402 27.11 25.20 -24.24
CA GLU A 402 25.67 25.04 -24.00
C GLU A 402 25.38 24.25 -22.71
N LEU A 403 26.21 23.23 -22.44
CA LEU A 403 26.10 22.39 -21.25
C LEU A 403 26.64 23.07 -20.00
N GLY A 404 27.51 24.08 -20.15
CA GLY A 404 28.03 24.90 -19.06
C GLY A 404 29.29 24.32 -18.40
N TYR A 405 30.11 23.62 -19.18
CA TYR A 405 31.42 23.12 -18.76
C TYR A 405 32.53 24.15 -18.92
#